data_AF-A0A1S3BKY0-F1
#
_entry.id   AF-A0A1S3BKY0-F1
#
_cell.length_a   1.000
_cell.length_b   1.000
_cell.length_c   1.000
_cell.angle_alpha   90.00
_cell.angle_beta   90.00
_cell.angle_gamma   90.00
#
_symmetry.space_group_name_H-M   'P 1'
#
loop_
_entity.id
_entity.type
_entity.pdbx_description
1 polymer ?
#
loop_
_entity_poly.entity_id
_entity_poly.type
_entity_poly.pdbx_seq_one_letter_code
_entity_poly.pdbx_strand_id
1 'polypeptide(L)'
;MEEPLISENRSELGDGGRDQLNHYQYLRTTGSANPIDSFAGTQVSVEEIRSAPNVSHYYPPSLHGALVSSPEPDPRDQVLFYQGGYGGEFAQTGNSLGRQILDEVEIRELLIDHVGHRCCWGSRPARRWKISAVEDCNVYVGTLDTFIEERDVIKETEPYRGGTIDGRNNGPELGIWELDLKSDFPLLFVPSKESRKRIPHSETVEKCSVCAGRGDLVCPTCNANQEPGFYVENHMVQCPSCYGRGLIAHRDGSDTICAKCDGKGKLPCATCGSRGLIKCETCQHTGSLLTRSVAVVRWRTLSTRKVSAMSGAASVPDEVFHRAKGVQLCNTQAYQCTPAFFADSFFLNKFSSEVIADRAPFSPTARVICERHIISVVPVTRVTMAERGRFFSFYIVGLSKEVYLKDYYPSRFCWGLCPCLEWLKV
;
A
#
# COMPACT_ATOMS: atom_id res chain seq x y z
N MET A 1 22.01 -24.47 -62.16
CA MET A 1 21.08 -23.67 -61.34
C MET A 1 21.91 -22.67 -60.55
N GLU A 2 22.59 -21.73 -61.24
CA GLU A 2 22.05 -20.60 -62.04
C GLU A 2 21.81 -19.37 -61.18
N GLU A 3 22.86 -18.54 -61.13
CA GLU A 3 22.85 -17.08 -61.27
C GLU A 3 22.08 -16.65 -62.57
N PRO A 4 21.88 -15.35 -62.93
CA PRO A 4 22.73 -14.20 -62.59
C PRO A 4 22.09 -12.78 -62.51
N LEU A 5 23.00 -11.79 -62.51
CA LEU A 5 22.88 -10.34 -62.79
C LEU A 5 22.66 -9.45 -61.53
N ILE A 6 23.32 -8.28 -61.38
CA ILE A 6 24.28 -7.59 -62.28
C ILE A 6 25.43 -6.85 -61.53
N SER A 7 26.15 -6.00 -62.26
CA SER A 7 27.39 -5.27 -62.04
C SER A 7 27.18 -3.89 -61.34
N GLU A 8 28.16 -3.00 -61.09
CA GLU A 8 29.48 -2.82 -61.72
C GLU A 8 30.49 -2.03 -60.86
N ASN A 9 31.79 -2.21 -61.14
CA ASN A 9 32.91 -1.44 -60.55
C ASN A 9 33.18 -0.14 -61.34
N ARG A 10 33.57 0.95 -60.67
CA ARG A 10 34.93 1.54 -60.85
C ARG A 10 35.28 2.70 -59.90
N SER A 11 36.58 2.90 -59.73
CA SER A 11 37.24 3.87 -58.87
C SER A 11 37.94 4.99 -59.64
N GLU A 12 38.39 5.99 -58.86
CA GLU A 12 39.59 6.83 -59.02
C GLU A 12 39.57 8.18 -59.77
N LEU A 13 40.49 9.04 -59.27
CA LEU A 13 40.88 10.39 -59.70
C LEU A 13 39.88 11.54 -59.42
N GLY A 14 40.29 12.71 -58.91
CA GLY A 14 41.61 13.13 -58.41
C GLY A 14 41.85 14.64 -58.52
N ASP A 15 42.43 15.21 -57.45
CA ASP A 15 43.15 16.50 -57.36
C ASP A 15 42.40 17.86 -57.34
N GLY A 16 42.95 18.77 -56.51
CA GLY A 16 43.18 20.17 -56.91
C GLY A 16 42.29 21.29 -56.34
N GLY A 17 42.70 21.94 -55.22
CA GLY A 17 42.25 23.33 -54.98
C GLY A 17 42.27 23.96 -53.57
N ARG A 18 43.47 24.24 -53.01
CA ARG A 18 43.86 25.46 -52.22
C ARG A 18 43.00 25.89 -51.00
N ASP A 19 43.58 25.97 -49.79
CA ASP A 19 44.32 27.14 -49.22
C ASP A 19 43.46 28.42 -49.15
N GLN A 20 43.40 29.23 -48.10
CA GLN A 20 44.10 29.37 -46.80
C GLN A 20 43.20 30.30 -45.91
N LEU A 21 43.36 30.56 -44.60
CA LEU A 21 44.56 30.93 -43.83
C LEU A 21 44.23 30.96 -42.30
N ASN A 22 45.22 30.69 -41.43
CA ASN A 22 45.11 30.77 -39.96
C ASN A 22 45.69 32.08 -39.39
N HIS A 23 45.14 32.59 -38.27
CA HIS A 23 45.90 33.06 -37.08
C HIS A 23 44.94 33.29 -35.88
N TYR A 24 45.18 32.84 -34.63
CA TYR A 24 46.31 33.09 -33.69
C TYR A 24 46.53 34.59 -33.42
N GLN A 25 46.74 35.12 -32.20
CA GLN A 25 46.76 34.63 -30.80
C GLN A 25 46.87 35.90 -29.90
N TYR A 26 46.59 35.86 -28.58
CA TYR A 26 47.54 36.26 -27.51
C TYR A 26 46.93 36.36 -26.10
N LEU A 27 47.78 36.07 -25.11
CA LEU A 27 47.54 36.18 -23.66
C LEU A 27 47.99 37.55 -23.12
N ARG A 28 47.43 38.00 -21.99
CA ARG A 28 48.21 38.74 -20.98
C ARG A 28 47.67 38.53 -19.56
N THR A 29 48.60 38.31 -18.63
CA THR A 29 48.39 38.07 -17.20
C THR A 29 48.85 39.30 -16.40
N THR A 30 48.15 39.65 -15.30
CA THR A 30 48.68 39.95 -13.93
C THR A 30 47.64 40.66 -13.06
N GLY A 31 47.61 40.34 -11.75
CA GLY A 31 46.82 41.07 -10.74
C GLY A 31 46.42 40.19 -9.54
N SER A 32 47.09 40.35 -8.40
CA SER A 32 46.83 39.60 -7.16
C SER A 32 46.00 40.43 -6.17
N ALA A 33 44.97 39.84 -5.56
CA ALA A 33 44.47 40.20 -4.23
C ALA A 33 43.48 39.15 -3.69
N ASN A 34 43.72 38.65 -2.48
CA ASN A 34 42.70 38.17 -1.54
C ASN A 34 42.44 39.33 -0.55
N PRO A 35 41.20 39.57 -0.07
CA PRO A 35 40.71 38.79 1.08
C PRO A 35 39.19 38.50 1.14
N ILE A 36 38.89 37.57 2.05
CA ILE A 36 37.65 37.30 2.79
C ILE A 36 36.69 38.52 2.90
N ASP A 37 35.41 38.39 2.51
CA ASP A 37 34.28 38.18 3.45
C ASP A 37 32.91 37.93 2.76
N SER A 38 32.03 37.23 3.49
CA SER A 38 30.55 37.20 3.50
C SER A 38 29.74 37.77 2.32
N PHE A 39 28.91 36.91 1.69
CA PHE A 39 27.69 37.33 0.98
C PHE A 39 26.44 36.64 1.53
N ALA A 40 25.49 37.46 2.01
CA ALA A 40 24.19 37.04 2.51
C ALA A 40 23.25 36.63 1.36
N GLY A 41 22.30 35.73 1.64
CA GLY A 41 21.34 35.25 0.65
C GLY A 41 20.25 36.26 0.30
N THR A 42 20.03 36.48 -0.99
CA THR A 42 18.85 37.17 -1.50
C THR A 42 17.63 36.26 -1.38
N GLN A 43 16.70 36.58 -0.48
CA GLN A 43 15.41 35.87 -0.40
C GLN A 43 14.51 36.27 -1.58
N VAL A 44 14.16 35.29 -2.42
CA VAL A 44 13.11 35.43 -3.44
C VAL A 44 11.75 35.47 -2.74
N SER A 45 10.88 36.40 -3.15
CA SER A 45 9.61 36.65 -2.46
C SER A 45 8.51 35.65 -2.83
N VAL A 46 7.55 35.42 -1.93
CA VAL A 46 6.46 34.44 -2.13
C VAL A 46 5.57 34.78 -3.33
N GLU A 47 5.45 36.06 -3.68
CA GLU A 47 4.68 36.56 -4.83
C GLU A 47 5.36 36.29 -6.20
N GLU A 48 6.70 36.17 -6.26
CA GLU A 48 7.42 35.75 -7.48
C GLU A 48 7.16 34.27 -7.80
N ILE A 49 6.98 33.43 -6.78
CA ILE A 49 6.66 32.00 -6.95
C ILE A 49 5.24 31.82 -7.52
N ARG A 50 4.32 32.75 -7.21
CA ARG A 50 2.91 32.70 -7.65
C ARG A 50 2.68 33.17 -9.08
N SER A 51 3.68 33.77 -9.74
CA SER A 51 3.54 34.40 -11.05
C SER A 51 4.35 33.73 -12.18
N ALA A 52 5.05 32.62 -11.90
CA ALA A 52 5.78 31.86 -12.91
C ALA A 52 4.83 31.12 -13.91
N PRO A 53 5.07 31.20 -15.23
CA PRO A 53 4.17 30.65 -16.24
C PRO A 53 4.25 29.12 -16.38
N ASN A 54 3.13 28.54 -16.78
CA ASN A 54 2.87 27.11 -16.84
C ASN A 54 3.64 26.43 -18.00
N VAL A 55 4.58 25.51 -17.71
CA VAL A 55 5.23 24.63 -18.70
C VAL A 55 5.14 23.18 -18.25
N SER A 56 4.68 22.32 -19.16
CA SER A 56 4.22 20.95 -18.89
C SER A 56 5.31 19.96 -18.46
N HIS A 57 5.42 19.70 -17.15
CA HIS A 57 5.90 18.43 -16.61
C HIS A 57 4.98 17.96 -15.46
N TYR A 58 4.26 16.86 -15.67
CA TYR A 58 3.08 16.52 -14.84
C TYR A 58 3.37 16.15 -13.37
N TYR A 59 4.62 15.88 -13.01
CA TYR A 59 5.12 16.00 -11.64
C TYR A 59 6.58 16.49 -11.68
N PRO A 60 6.94 17.62 -11.03
CA PRO A 60 8.32 18.09 -11.02
C PRO A 60 9.16 17.31 -9.98
N PRO A 61 10.47 17.10 -10.22
CA PRO A 61 11.36 16.45 -9.26
C PRO A 61 11.45 17.15 -7.89
N SER A 62 11.00 18.40 -7.78
CA SER A 62 10.99 19.18 -6.53
C SER A 62 10.03 18.64 -5.45
N LEU A 63 9.08 17.76 -5.79
CA LEU A 63 8.31 17.02 -4.77
C LEU A 63 9.16 16.01 -3.99
N HIS A 64 10.37 15.66 -4.46
CA HIS A 64 11.35 14.91 -3.68
C HIS A 64 12.13 15.77 -2.67
N GLY A 65 12.00 17.11 -2.71
CA GLY A 65 12.74 18.02 -1.82
C GLY A 65 12.00 18.42 -0.54
N ALA A 66 10.67 18.58 -0.61
CA ALA A 66 9.89 19.24 0.47
C ALA A 66 9.16 18.30 1.44
N LEU A 67 9.33 16.98 1.30
CA LEU A 67 8.88 15.98 2.29
C LEU A 67 10.06 15.23 2.95
N VAL A 68 11.30 15.68 2.71
CA VAL A 68 12.50 15.19 3.41
C VAL A 68 12.64 15.95 4.72
N SER A 69 11.73 15.67 5.64
CA SER A 69 11.94 15.88 7.07
C SER A 69 12.00 14.51 7.72
N SER A 70 13.17 13.86 7.60
CA SER A 70 13.55 12.83 8.57
C SER A 70 13.44 13.45 9.97
N PRO A 71 12.92 12.73 10.98
CA PRO A 71 13.19 13.12 12.35
C PRO A 71 14.71 13.23 12.53
N GLU A 72 15.19 14.34 13.10
CA GLU A 72 16.59 14.41 13.52
C GLU A 72 16.86 13.22 14.47
N PRO A 73 17.94 12.45 14.27
CA PRO A 73 18.33 11.43 15.24
C PRO A 73 18.64 12.10 16.59
N ASP A 74 18.31 11.43 17.69
CA ASP A 74 18.74 11.83 19.04
C ASP A 74 20.26 12.10 19.00
N PRO A 75 20.78 13.23 19.52
CA PRO A 75 22.21 13.62 19.44
C PRO A 75 23.26 12.61 19.93
N ARG A 76 22.83 11.44 20.41
CA ARG A 76 23.66 10.28 20.78
C ARG A 76 24.07 9.41 19.59
N ASP A 77 23.34 9.41 18.48
CA ASP A 77 23.67 8.61 17.28
C ASP A 77 24.58 9.40 16.31
N GLN A 78 25.81 9.67 16.74
CA GLN A 78 26.81 10.36 15.91
C GLN A 78 27.46 9.41 14.89
N VAL A 79 27.20 9.68 13.61
CA VAL A 79 27.83 9.01 12.47
C VAL A 79 29.30 9.43 12.37
N LEU A 80 30.22 8.47 12.45
CA LEU A 80 31.64 8.70 12.17
C LEU A 80 31.92 8.60 10.66
N PHE A 81 32.47 9.67 10.09
CA PHE A 81 32.94 9.71 8.70
C PHE A 81 34.19 8.87 8.50
N TYR A 82 34.28 8.18 7.35
CA TYR A 82 35.47 7.44 6.94
C TYR A 82 36.41 8.37 6.14
N GLN A 83 37.52 8.79 6.75
CA GLN A 83 38.64 9.42 6.04
C GLN A 83 39.81 8.44 5.98
N GLY A 84 40.18 8.01 4.77
CA GLY A 84 41.33 7.15 4.55
C GLY A 84 42.64 7.94 4.63
N GLY A 85 43.61 7.42 5.38
CA GLY A 85 44.97 7.96 5.49
C GLY A 85 46.00 6.84 5.55
N TYR A 86 47.05 6.94 4.74
CA TYR A 86 48.15 5.98 4.67
C TYR A 86 49.24 6.28 5.72
N GLY A 87 49.77 5.22 6.34
CA GLY A 87 51.15 5.17 6.85
C GLY A 87 51.37 5.52 8.32
N GLY A 88 52.11 4.65 9.02
CA GLY A 88 52.63 4.89 10.37
C GLY A 88 52.32 3.76 11.35
N GLU A 89 53.34 3.04 11.81
CA GLU A 89 53.22 2.06 12.88
C GLU A 89 52.93 2.74 14.22
N PHE A 90 51.93 2.27 14.98
CA PHE A 90 51.96 2.01 16.44
C PHE A 90 50.54 1.73 16.98
N ALA A 91 50.45 0.87 18.01
CA ALA A 91 49.28 0.55 18.84
C ALA A 91 48.02 -0.05 18.16
N GLN A 92 47.76 -1.32 18.46
CA GLN A 92 46.51 -2.00 18.10
C GLN A 92 45.33 -1.51 18.97
N THR A 93 44.52 -0.59 18.45
CA THR A 93 43.15 -0.33 18.94
C THR A 93 42.24 -0.02 17.77
N GLY A 94 41.91 -1.06 16.99
CA GLY A 94 40.91 -0.97 15.93
C GLY A 94 39.50 -0.94 16.53
N ASN A 95 38.78 0.18 16.35
CA ASN A 95 37.39 0.30 16.75
C ASN A 95 36.50 -0.64 15.92
N SER A 96 36.19 -1.81 16.47
CA SER A 96 35.21 -2.72 15.90
C SER A 96 33.79 -2.18 16.11
N LEU A 97 33.04 -1.99 15.02
CA LEU A 97 31.62 -1.60 15.02
C LEU A 97 30.80 -2.30 16.13
N GLY A 98 30.37 -1.51 17.12
CA GLY A 98 29.21 -1.80 17.96
C GLY A 98 29.13 -3.18 18.61
N ARG A 99 30.26 -3.79 19.01
CA ARG A 99 30.24 -5.08 19.72
C ARG A 99 29.71 -4.88 21.15
N GLN A 100 28.39 -4.92 21.30
CA GLN A 100 27.72 -5.01 22.61
C GLN A 100 28.04 -6.37 23.21
N ILE A 101 29.17 -6.46 23.90
CA ILE A 101 29.54 -7.63 24.71
C ILE A 101 28.60 -7.64 25.91
N LEU A 102 27.51 -8.41 25.81
CA LEU A 102 26.62 -8.69 26.93
C LEU A 102 27.42 -9.47 27.99
N ASP A 103 27.42 -8.98 29.23
CA ASP A 103 28.09 -9.68 30.32
C ASP A 103 27.23 -10.81 30.91
N GLU A 104 27.83 -11.67 31.76
CA GLU A 104 27.08 -12.78 32.37
C GLU A 104 25.91 -12.29 33.26
N VAL A 105 26.02 -11.08 33.85
CA VAL A 105 24.97 -10.55 34.74
C VAL A 105 23.75 -10.16 33.91
N GLU A 106 23.94 -9.35 32.87
CA GLU A 106 22.88 -8.92 31.95
C GLU A 106 22.23 -10.12 31.24
N ILE A 107 23.03 -11.08 30.75
CA ILE A 107 22.51 -12.32 30.14
C ILE A 107 21.62 -13.10 31.11
N ARG A 108 21.99 -13.17 32.40
CA ARG A 108 21.17 -13.83 33.43
C ARG A 108 19.92 -13.05 33.75
N GLU A 109 20.00 -11.72 33.88
CA GLU A 109 18.85 -10.87 34.20
C GLU A 109 17.78 -10.95 33.12
N LEU A 110 18.16 -10.82 31.83
CA LEU A 110 17.26 -10.97 30.68
C LEU A 110 16.55 -12.34 30.68
N LEU A 111 17.30 -13.42 30.94
CA LEU A 111 16.70 -14.76 31.02
C LEU A 111 15.80 -14.93 32.25
N ILE A 112 16.18 -14.38 33.41
CA ILE A 112 15.38 -14.44 34.64
C ILE A 112 14.05 -13.71 34.45
N ASP A 113 14.06 -12.55 33.81
CA ASP A 113 12.85 -11.79 33.48
C ASP A 113 11.92 -12.57 32.55
N HIS A 114 12.45 -13.06 31.42
CA HIS A 114 11.68 -13.86 30.45
C HIS A 114 11.08 -15.14 31.06
N VAL A 115 11.83 -15.80 31.95
CA VAL A 115 11.38 -16.98 32.70
C VAL A 115 10.32 -16.61 33.74
N GLY A 116 10.47 -15.47 34.42
CA GLY A 116 9.54 -14.97 35.44
C GLY A 116 8.13 -14.74 34.93
N HIS A 117 8.00 -14.33 33.66
CA HIS A 117 6.72 -14.14 32.98
C HIS A 117 5.98 -15.44 32.59
N ARG A 118 6.50 -16.64 32.90
CA ARG A 118 5.92 -17.93 32.49
C ARG A 118 5.59 -18.85 33.69
N CYS A 119 4.29 -19.04 33.97
CA CYS A 119 3.76 -19.61 35.23
C CYS A 119 4.28 -21.00 35.69
N CYS A 120 4.95 -21.77 34.83
CA CYS A 120 5.46 -23.11 35.16
C CYS A 120 6.97 -23.25 34.95
N TRP A 121 7.71 -22.17 34.69
CA TRP A 121 9.16 -22.25 34.44
C TRP A 121 9.92 -21.94 35.72
N GLY A 122 10.61 -22.95 36.26
CA GLY A 122 11.40 -22.80 37.49
C GLY A 122 12.61 -21.90 37.26
N SER A 123 12.87 -20.97 38.17
CA SER A 123 13.98 -20.00 38.06
C SER A 123 15.39 -20.60 38.25
N ARG A 124 15.50 -21.88 38.62
CA ARG A 124 16.79 -22.53 38.93
C ARG A 124 17.78 -22.57 37.76
N PRO A 125 17.42 -22.97 36.52
CA PRO A 125 18.34 -22.94 35.40
C PRO A 125 18.87 -21.53 35.12
N ALA A 126 17.99 -20.54 34.97
CA ALA A 126 18.39 -19.14 34.74
C ALA A 126 19.34 -18.58 35.81
N ARG A 127 19.06 -18.86 37.10
CA ARG A 127 19.84 -18.33 38.23
C ARG A 127 21.11 -19.11 38.58
N ARG A 128 21.26 -20.38 38.17
CA ARG A 128 22.34 -21.25 38.68
C ARG A 128 23.09 -22.09 37.64
N TRP A 129 22.55 -22.31 36.45
CA TRP A 129 23.29 -23.06 35.42
C TRP A 129 24.46 -22.21 34.93
N LYS A 130 25.59 -22.85 34.63
CA LYS A 130 26.77 -22.15 34.13
C LYS A 130 26.54 -21.77 32.67
N ILE A 131 26.87 -20.54 32.29
CA ILE A 131 26.99 -20.19 30.88
C ILE A 131 28.20 -20.95 30.34
N SER A 132 28.00 -21.81 29.35
CA SER A 132 29.04 -22.64 28.75
C SER A 132 29.51 -22.12 27.39
N ALA A 133 28.68 -21.35 26.70
CA ALA A 133 29.03 -20.66 25.46
C ALA A 133 28.17 -19.41 25.26
N VAL A 134 28.76 -18.38 24.66
CA VAL A 134 28.10 -17.15 24.18
C VAL A 134 28.62 -16.92 22.77
N GLU A 135 27.73 -16.87 21.79
CA GLU A 135 28.07 -16.87 20.37
C GLU A 135 27.35 -15.73 19.63
N ASP A 136 28.11 -14.87 18.96
CA ASP A 136 27.60 -13.81 18.10
C ASP A 136 27.04 -14.44 16.80
N CYS A 137 25.73 -14.41 16.63
CA CYS A 137 24.97 -15.09 15.58
C CYS A 137 24.18 -14.12 14.68
N ASN A 138 24.74 -12.93 14.43
CA ASN A 138 24.09 -11.81 13.74
C ASN A 138 23.29 -12.22 12.49
N VAL A 139 22.12 -11.61 12.33
CA VAL A 139 21.16 -11.91 11.27
C VAL A 139 20.94 -10.67 10.43
N TYR A 140 20.94 -10.83 9.10
CA TYR A 140 20.72 -9.73 8.17
C TYR A 140 19.28 -9.76 7.67
N VAL A 141 18.59 -8.63 7.74
CA VAL A 141 17.21 -8.47 7.28
C VAL A 141 17.19 -7.41 6.18
N GLY A 142 16.80 -7.85 4.99
CA GLY A 142 16.59 -7.00 3.82
C GLY A 142 15.11 -6.76 3.59
N THR A 143 14.75 -5.53 3.29
CA THR A 143 13.37 -5.12 2.95
C THR A 143 13.40 -4.29 1.67
N LEU A 144 12.54 -4.63 0.72
CA LEU A 144 12.21 -3.78 -0.42
C LEU A 144 10.73 -3.40 -0.29
N ASP A 145 10.47 -2.14 0.00
CA ASP A 145 9.14 -1.54 -0.03
C ASP A 145 8.92 -0.89 -1.40
N THR A 146 8.01 -1.42 -2.21
CA THR A 146 7.57 -0.82 -3.47
C THR A 146 6.24 -0.11 -3.25
N PHE A 147 6.25 1.23 -3.31
CA PHE A 147 5.04 2.06 -3.16
C PHE A 147 4.40 2.30 -4.53
N ILE A 148 3.16 1.84 -4.69
CA ILE A 148 2.43 1.86 -5.97
C ILE A 148 1.12 2.63 -5.87
N GLU A 149 0.67 3.13 -7.03
CA GLU A 149 -0.65 3.71 -7.26
C GLU A 149 -1.39 2.93 -8.34
N GLU A 150 -2.63 2.54 -8.05
CA GLU A 150 -3.56 1.90 -8.97
C GLU A 150 -4.80 2.78 -9.11
N ARG A 151 -5.33 2.91 -10.34
CA ARG A 151 -6.57 3.65 -10.61
C ARG A 151 -7.52 2.78 -11.43
N ASP A 152 -8.77 2.67 -10.97
CA ASP A 152 -9.88 2.03 -11.69
C ASP A 152 -11.03 3.02 -11.93
N VAL A 153 -11.80 2.87 -13.02
CA VAL A 153 -13.08 3.58 -13.19
C VAL A 153 -14.23 2.66 -12.82
N ILE A 154 -15.14 3.16 -11.98
CA ILE A 154 -16.46 2.55 -11.74
C ILE A 154 -17.55 3.52 -12.19
N LYS A 155 -18.68 2.97 -12.64
CA LYS A 155 -19.89 3.77 -12.92
C LYS A 155 -20.82 3.75 -11.72
N GLU A 156 -21.18 4.93 -11.22
CA GLU A 156 -22.27 5.10 -10.27
C GLU A 156 -23.53 5.52 -11.02
N THR A 157 -24.69 4.97 -10.67
CA THR A 157 -25.98 5.31 -11.30
C THR A 157 -27.02 5.59 -10.22
N GLU A 158 -27.75 6.70 -10.35
CA GLU A 158 -28.78 7.13 -9.40
C GLU A 158 -30.03 7.70 -10.11
N PRO A 159 -31.21 7.76 -9.45
CA PRO A 159 -32.41 8.39 -10.00
C PRO A 159 -32.21 9.87 -10.35
N TYR A 160 -32.38 10.25 -11.61
CA TYR A 160 -32.18 11.64 -12.04
C TYR A 160 -33.40 12.50 -11.73
N ARG A 161 -33.31 13.35 -10.70
CA ARG A 161 -34.42 14.20 -10.22
C ARG A 161 -34.54 15.55 -10.93
N GLY A 162 -33.81 15.75 -12.04
CA GLY A 162 -33.65 17.05 -12.70
C GLY A 162 -32.52 17.87 -12.10
N GLY A 163 -32.02 18.84 -12.87
CA GLY A 163 -30.90 19.73 -12.50
C GLY A 163 -30.03 20.08 -13.70
N THR A 164 -28.89 20.70 -13.43
CA THR A 164 -27.76 20.78 -14.37
C THR A 164 -26.81 19.62 -14.11
N ILE A 165 -26.41 18.89 -15.14
CA ILE A 165 -25.43 17.80 -15.04
C ILE A 165 -24.06 18.26 -15.53
N ASP A 166 -22.98 17.70 -14.96
CA ASP A 166 -21.64 17.89 -15.49
C ASP A 166 -21.28 16.84 -16.54
N GLY A 167 -21.91 16.98 -17.71
CA GLY A 167 -21.71 16.09 -18.85
C GLY A 167 -20.78 16.66 -19.92
N ARG A 168 -20.60 15.88 -20.99
CA ARG A 168 -19.69 16.15 -22.13
C ARG A 168 -19.90 17.49 -22.87
N ASN A 169 -21.00 18.19 -22.61
CA ASN A 169 -21.24 19.54 -23.13
C ASN A 169 -20.38 20.61 -22.43
N ASN A 170 -19.92 20.35 -21.20
CA ASN A 170 -19.10 21.27 -20.41
C ASN A 170 -17.59 21.10 -20.66
N GLY A 171 -17.18 19.98 -21.27
CA GLY A 171 -15.80 19.65 -21.58
C GLY A 171 -15.62 18.18 -21.97
N PRO A 172 -14.42 17.76 -22.42
CA PRO A 172 -14.09 16.35 -22.59
C PRO A 172 -13.98 15.66 -21.22
N GLU A 173 -14.44 14.40 -21.14
CA GLU A 173 -14.20 13.55 -19.97
C GLU A 173 -12.69 13.32 -19.80
N LEU A 174 -12.15 13.60 -18.61
CA LEU A 174 -10.71 13.48 -18.35
C LEU A 174 -10.27 12.02 -18.26
N GLY A 175 -9.07 11.73 -18.76
CA GLY A 175 -8.41 10.45 -18.57
C GLY A 175 -8.15 10.17 -17.09
N ILE A 176 -8.27 8.90 -16.68
CA ILE A 176 -8.15 8.51 -15.27
C ILE A 176 -6.81 8.94 -14.62
N TRP A 177 -5.73 9.01 -15.41
CA TRP A 177 -4.40 9.43 -14.97
C TRP A 177 -4.17 10.95 -15.05
N GLU A 178 -5.08 11.71 -15.66
CA GLU A 178 -5.03 13.17 -15.78
C GLU A 178 -5.67 13.88 -14.57
N LEU A 179 -6.42 13.13 -13.74
CA LEU A 179 -7.00 13.63 -12.51
C LEU A 179 -5.89 14.09 -11.55
N ASP A 180 -5.95 15.37 -11.14
CA ASP A 180 -5.14 15.91 -10.05
C ASP A 180 -5.58 15.29 -8.72
N LEU A 181 -4.64 14.69 -8.00
CA LEU A 181 -4.84 14.03 -6.71
C LEU A 181 -3.91 14.59 -5.62
N LYS A 182 -3.29 15.76 -5.80
CA LYS A 182 -2.32 16.32 -4.84
C LYS A 182 -2.88 16.45 -3.41
N SER A 183 -4.17 16.75 -3.26
CA SER A 183 -4.85 16.80 -1.96
C SER A 183 -5.04 15.43 -1.31
N ASP A 184 -5.16 14.40 -2.14
CA ASP A 184 -5.54 13.05 -1.73
C ASP A 184 -4.31 12.14 -1.61
N PHE A 185 -3.16 12.57 -2.13
CA PHE A 185 -1.90 11.84 -2.10
C PHE A 185 -1.46 11.59 -0.64
N PRO A 186 -1.20 10.33 -0.24
CA PRO A 186 -0.72 10.01 1.10
C PRO A 186 0.76 10.35 1.31
N LEU A 187 1.22 10.23 2.56
CA LEU A 187 2.65 10.07 2.82
C LEU A 187 3.17 8.79 2.12
N LEU A 188 4.43 8.81 1.70
CA LEU A 188 5.05 7.64 1.06
C LEU A 188 5.13 6.46 2.03
N PHE A 189 4.99 5.26 1.47
CA PHE A 189 5.06 3.98 2.19
C PHE A 189 3.97 3.76 3.26
N VAL A 190 2.78 4.37 3.10
CA VAL A 190 1.59 3.94 3.87
C VAL A 190 1.19 2.50 3.48
N PRO A 191 0.70 1.67 4.42
CA PRO A 191 0.28 0.30 4.11
C PRO A 191 -0.78 0.26 3.00
N SER A 192 -1.84 1.07 3.14
CA SER A 192 -2.83 1.32 2.10
C SER A 192 -3.59 2.64 2.33
N LYS A 193 -4.09 3.24 1.24
CA LYS A 193 -5.09 4.32 1.22
C LYS A 193 -5.94 4.19 -0.03
N GLU A 194 -7.25 4.38 0.08
CA GLU A 194 -8.16 4.54 -1.06
C GLU A 194 -8.74 5.96 -1.08
N SER A 195 -8.91 6.54 -2.27
CA SER A 195 -9.72 7.75 -2.52
C SER A 195 -10.70 7.49 -3.66
N ARG A 196 -11.85 8.17 -3.65
CA ARG A 196 -12.88 8.10 -4.68
C ARG A 196 -13.15 9.51 -5.20
N LYS A 197 -12.84 9.76 -6.48
CA LYS A 197 -12.98 11.08 -7.11
C LYS A 197 -13.85 10.99 -8.35
N ARG A 198 -14.87 11.85 -8.46
CA ARG A 198 -15.69 11.95 -9.67
C ARG A 198 -14.82 12.42 -10.82
N ILE A 199 -14.98 11.82 -12.00
CA ILE A 199 -14.30 12.26 -13.22
C ILE A 199 -15.11 13.45 -13.76
N PRO A 200 -14.49 14.63 -13.96
CA PRO A 200 -15.18 15.79 -14.53
C PRO A 200 -15.78 15.49 -15.90
N HIS A 201 -16.91 16.12 -16.20
CA HIS A 201 -17.63 16.04 -17.47
C HIS A 201 -18.13 14.62 -17.86
N SER A 202 -18.12 13.67 -16.92
CA SER A 202 -18.52 12.27 -17.13
C SER A 202 -20.00 11.98 -16.89
N GLU A 203 -20.81 12.96 -16.49
CA GLU A 203 -22.21 12.72 -16.15
C GLU A 203 -23.08 12.56 -17.41
N THR A 204 -23.81 11.44 -17.50
CA THR A 204 -24.78 11.16 -18.57
C THR A 204 -26.15 10.88 -17.98
N VAL A 205 -27.20 11.40 -18.61
CA VAL A 205 -28.59 11.04 -18.26
C VAL A 205 -29.12 10.08 -19.30
N GLU A 206 -29.46 8.88 -18.86
CA GLU A 206 -29.98 7.80 -19.69
C GLU A 206 -31.43 7.48 -19.29
N LYS A 207 -32.23 7.02 -20.25
CA LYS A 207 -33.58 6.53 -19.93
C LYS A 207 -33.46 5.28 -19.07
N CYS A 208 -34.21 5.21 -17.98
CA CYS A 208 -34.26 4.03 -17.13
C CYS A 208 -34.69 2.82 -17.97
N SER A 209 -33.81 1.82 -18.07
CA SER A 209 -34.02 0.61 -18.86
C SER A 209 -35.23 -0.20 -18.39
N VAL A 210 -35.46 -0.25 -17.08
CA VAL A 210 -36.54 -1.04 -16.45
C VAL A 210 -37.94 -0.52 -16.83
N CYS A 211 -38.14 0.79 -16.86
CA CYS A 211 -39.42 1.41 -17.24
C CYS A 211 -39.41 2.04 -18.65
N ALA A 212 -38.37 1.80 -19.46
CA ALA A 212 -38.16 2.40 -20.78
C ALA A 212 -38.40 3.93 -20.84
N GLY A 213 -37.98 4.68 -19.81
CA GLY A 213 -38.20 6.12 -19.72
C GLY A 213 -39.54 6.58 -19.09
N ARG A 214 -40.49 5.68 -18.81
CA ARG A 214 -41.86 6.05 -18.37
C ARG A 214 -41.99 6.53 -16.92
N GLY A 215 -41.04 6.22 -16.05
CA GLY A 215 -41.13 6.45 -14.59
C GLY A 215 -41.95 5.37 -13.86
N ASP A 216 -43.01 4.88 -14.49
CA ASP A 216 -43.88 3.82 -13.96
C ASP A 216 -43.75 2.49 -14.71
N LEU A 217 -44.16 1.43 -14.02
CA LEU A 217 -44.29 0.06 -14.54
C LEU A 217 -45.77 -0.33 -14.54
N VAL A 218 -46.17 -1.13 -15.53
CA VAL A 218 -47.53 -1.67 -15.60
C VAL A 218 -47.75 -2.63 -14.42
N CYS A 219 -48.86 -2.46 -13.69
CA CYS A 219 -49.15 -3.30 -12.53
C CYS A 219 -49.39 -4.76 -12.97
N PRO A 220 -48.54 -5.73 -12.57
CA PRO A 220 -48.66 -7.11 -13.03
C PRO A 220 -49.96 -7.76 -12.56
N THR A 221 -50.47 -7.38 -11.38
CA THR A 221 -51.73 -7.91 -10.83
C THR A 221 -52.98 -7.46 -11.60
N CYS A 222 -52.95 -6.30 -12.27
CA CYS A 222 -54.10 -5.80 -13.03
C CYS A 222 -54.05 -6.20 -14.50
N ASN A 223 -52.83 -6.44 -15.03
CA ASN A 223 -52.58 -6.55 -16.47
C ASN A 223 -51.83 -7.84 -16.84
N ALA A 224 -51.89 -8.88 -16.00
CA ALA A 224 -51.19 -10.16 -16.18
C ALA A 224 -51.38 -10.79 -17.58
N ASN A 225 -52.52 -10.53 -18.21
CA ASN A 225 -52.93 -11.10 -19.50
C ASN A 225 -53.11 -10.04 -20.61
N GLN A 226 -52.61 -8.80 -20.43
CA GLN A 226 -52.72 -7.75 -21.45
C GLN A 226 -51.50 -7.70 -22.37
N GLU A 227 -51.72 -7.20 -23.60
CA GLU A 227 -50.64 -6.95 -24.56
C GLU A 227 -49.68 -5.83 -24.07
N PRO A 228 -48.36 -5.96 -24.31
CA PRO A 228 -47.39 -4.96 -23.90
C PRO A 228 -47.67 -3.58 -24.53
N GLY A 229 -47.99 -2.60 -23.68
CA GLY A 229 -48.17 -1.21 -24.09
C GLY A 229 -49.43 -0.56 -23.53
N PHE A 230 -50.48 -1.35 -23.32
CA PHE A 230 -51.74 -0.93 -22.70
C PHE A 230 -51.78 -1.32 -21.21
N TYR A 231 -52.64 -0.64 -20.45
CA TYR A 231 -52.90 -0.96 -19.05
C TYR A 231 -54.32 -0.54 -18.65
N VAL A 232 -54.92 -1.26 -17.71
CA VAL A 232 -56.25 -0.97 -17.16
C VAL A 232 -56.13 -0.02 -15.97
N GLU A 233 -56.53 1.24 -16.18
CA GLU A 233 -56.83 2.18 -15.11
C GLU A 233 -58.12 1.80 -14.36
N ASN A 234 -58.22 2.23 -13.10
CA ASN A 234 -59.37 1.98 -12.23
C ASN A 234 -59.75 0.50 -12.08
N HIS A 235 -58.77 -0.41 -12.21
CA HIS A 235 -59.02 -1.84 -12.03
C HIS A 235 -59.38 -2.16 -10.57
N MET A 236 -60.62 -2.60 -10.36
CA MET A 236 -61.20 -2.94 -9.06
C MET A 236 -61.39 -4.44 -8.94
N VAL A 237 -60.75 -5.07 -7.94
CA VAL A 237 -60.87 -6.51 -7.70
C VAL A 237 -62.14 -6.83 -6.92
N GLN A 238 -62.75 -8.00 -7.13
CA GLN A 238 -63.88 -8.44 -6.32
C GLN A 238 -63.47 -8.55 -4.84
N CYS A 239 -64.31 -8.05 -3.93
CA CYS A 239 -64.05 -8.15 -2.51
C CYS A 239 -64.13 -9.63 -2.07
N PRO A 240 -63.04 -10.24 -1.56
CA PRO A 240 -63.02 -11.66 -1.23
C PRO A 240 -63.91 -12.01 -0.03
N SER A 241 -64.33 -11.02 0.77
CA SER A 241 -65.20 -11.22 1.94
C SER A 241 -66.69 -11.28 1.60
N CYS A 242 -67.10 -10.85 0.41
CA CYS A 242 -68.50 -10.90 -0.04
C CYS A 242 -68.67 -11.38 -1.50
N TYR A 243 -67.59 -11.87 -2.12
CA TYR A 243 -67.56 -12.39 -3.50
C TYR A 243 -68.27 -11.50 -4.54
N GLY A 244 -68.06 -10.17 -4.43
CA GLY A 244 -68.70 -9.20 -5.33
C GLY A 244 -70.08 -8.68 -4.90
N ARG A 245 -70.77 -9.30 -3.93
CA ARG A 245 -72.15 -8.92 -3.54
C ARG A 245 -72.28 -7.57 -2.84
N GLY A 246 -71.26 -7.12 -2.12
CA GLY A 246 -71.35 -5.98 -1.20
C GLY A 246 -72.02 -6.29 0.14
N LEU A 247 -72.68 -7.45 0.27
CA LEU A 247 -73.35 -7.93 1.47
C LEU A 247 -72.73 -9.25 1.96
N ILE A 248 -72.77 -9.46 3.27
CA ILE A 248 -72.40 -10.72 3.95
C ILE A 248 -73.69 -11.34 4.49
N ALA A 249 -74.02 -12.53 3.98
CA ALA A 249 -75.19 -13.31 4.37
C ALA A 249 -74.91 -14.15 5.61
N HIS A 250 -75.80 -14.08 6.59
CA HIS A 250 -75.73 -14.82 7.85
C HIS A 250 -76.61 -16.08 7.83
N ARG A 251 -76.36 -16.99 8.78
CA ARG A 251 -77.10 -18.27 8.88
C ARG A 251 -78.56 -18.12 9.29
N ASP A 252 -78.95 -16.97 9.84
CA ASP A 252 -80.33 -16.61 10.19
C ASP A 252 -81.11 -16.02 9.00
N GLY A 253 -80.48 -15.88 7.83
CA GLY A 253 -81.09 -15.29 6.64
C GLY A 253 -80.99 -13.76 6.57
N SER A 254 -80.33 -13.09 7.52
CA SER A 254 -80.05 -11.66 7.46
C SER A 254 -78.83 -11.34 6.60
N ASP A 255 -78.88 -10.22 5.87
CA ASP A 255 -77.75 -9.66 5.13
C ASP A 255 -77.20 -8.42 5.86
N THR A 256 -75.87 -8.32 5.95
CA THR A 256 -75.19 -7.14 6.50
C THR A 256 -74.27 -6.50 5.47
N ILE A 257 -74.11 -5.17 5.52
CA ILE A 257 -73.19 -4.45 4.63
C ILE A 257 -71.75 -4.95 4.88
N CYS A 258 -71.07 -5.37 3.81
CA CYS A 258 -69.70 -5.85 3.91
C CYS A 258 -68.76 -4.69 4.25
N ALA A 259 -68.41 -4.56 5.54
CA ALA A 259 -67.56 -3.49 6.08
C ALA A 259 -66.20 -3.36 5.34
N LYS A 260 -65.65 -4.47 4.81
CA LYS A 260 -64.38 -4.46 4.08
C LYS A 260 -64.42 -3.67 2.77
N CYS A 261 -65.56 -3.64 2.09
CA CYS A 261 -65.75 -2.93 0.82
C CYS A 261 -66.80 -1.81 0.89
N ASP A 262 -67.31 -1.50 2.08
CA ASP A 262 -68.31 -0.45 2.30
C ASP A 262 -69.51 -0.60 1.35
N GLY A 263 -70.06 -1.82 1.27
CA GLY A 263 -71.20 -2.16 0.39
C GLY A 263 -70.90 -2.25 -1.10
N LYS A 264 -69.73 -1.80 -1.59
CA LYS A 264 -69.45 -1.66 -3.04
C LYS A 264 -69.16 -2.97 -3.77
N GLY A 265 -68.99 -4.08 -3.04
CA GLY A 265 -68.66 -5.41 -3.59
C GLY A 265 -67.25 -5.54 -4.18
N LYS A 266 -66.55 -4.44 -4.45
CA LYS A 266 -65.21 -4.38 -5.03
C LYS A 266 -64.24 -3.61 -4.14
N LEU A 267 -62.96 -3.91 -4.26
CA LEU A 267 -61.85 -3.26 -3.57
C LEU A 267 -60.86 -2.70 -4.60
N PRO A 268 -60.09 -1.65 -4.25
CA PRO A 268 -58.98 -1.24 -5.08
C PRO A 268 -57.93 -2.35 -5.16
N CYS A 269 -57.18 -2.41 -6.26
CA CYS A 269 -56.08 -3.36 -6.37
C CYS A 269 -55.02 -3.06 -5.31
N ALA A 270 -54.70 -4.04 -4.45
CA ALA A 270 -53.74 -3.87 -3.36
C ALA A 270 -52.33 -3.46 -3.81
N THR A 271 -51.94 -3.83 -5.03
CA THR A 271 -50.60 -3.56 -5.59
C THR A 271 -50.43 -2.14 -6.12
N CYS A 272 -51.46 -1.55 -6.74
CA CYS A 272 -51.38 -0.25 -7.43
C CYS A 272 -52.36 0.82 -6.94
N GLY A 273 -53.25 0.50 -5.99
CA GLY A 273 -54.33 1.39 -5.57
C GLY A 273 -55.31 1.68 -6.70
N SER A 274 -55.57 0.70 -7.56
CA SER A 274 -56.36 0.82 -8.81
C SER A 274 -55.82 1.75 -9.89
N ARG A 275 -54.62 2.34 -9.74
CA ARG A 275 -54.02 3.20 -10.78
C ARG A 275 -53.59 2.46 -12.05
N GLY A 276 -53.59 1.12 -12.07
CA GLY A 276 -53.08 0.31 -13.17
C GLY A 276 -51.55 0.33 -13.34
N LEU A 277 -50.87 1.31 -12.74
CA LEU A 277 -49.42 1.51 -12.72
C LEU A 277 -48.85 1.41 -11.29
N ILE A 278 -47.60 0.96 -11.20
CA ILE A 278 -46.78 0.96 -9.98
C ILE A 278 -45.48 1.72 -10.24
N LYS A 279 -44.91 2.32 -9.20
CA LYS A 279 -43.67 3.09 -9.33
C LYS A 279 -42.51 2.21 -9.79
N CYS A 280 -41.70 2.69 -10.73
CA CYS A 280 -40.40 2.07 -10.97
C CYS A 280 -39.47 2.39 -9.80
N GLU A 281 -39.11 1.39 -8.99
CA GLU A 281 -38.21 1.60 -7.85
C GLU A 281 -36.79 2.02 -8.29
N THR A 282 -36.34 1.56 -9.46
CA THR A 282 -35.01 1.85 -10.00
C THR A 282 -34.78 3.34 -10.29
N CYS A 283 -35.79 4.04 -10.84
CA CYS A 283 -35.72 5.48 -11.13
C CYS A 283 -36.65 6.33 -10.26
N GLN A 284 -37.38 5.73 -9.31
CA GLN A 284 -38.25 6.42 -8.35
C GLN A 284 -39.27 7.38 -9.01
N HIS A 285 -39.94 6.93 -10.08
CA HIS A 285 -40.82 7.70 -10.99
C HIS A 285 -40.14 8.72 -11.93
N THR A 286 -38.84 9.00 -11.83
CA THR A 286 -38.20 10.04 -12.69
C THR A 286 -38.10 9.65 -14.16
N GLY A 287 -38.22 8.35 -14.47
CA GLY A 287 -38.03 7.79 -15.80
C GLY A 287 -36.57 7.76 -16.27
N SER A 288 -35.66 8.48 -15.61
CA SER A 288 -34.28 8.69 -16.07
C SER A 288 -33.28 8.39 -14.97
N LEU A 289 -32.08 7.96 -15.36
CA LEU A 289 -30.99 7.65 -14.45
C LEU A 289 -29.79 8.53 -14.80
N LEU A 290 -29.18 9.13 -13.78
CA LEU A 290 -27.92 9.83 -13.88
C LEU A 290 -26.81 8.83 -13.65
N THR A 291 -25.96 8.62 -14.65
CA THR A 291 -24.74 7.81 -14.54
C THR A 291 -23.54 8.75 -14.51
N ARG A 292 -22.54 8.46 -13.67
CA ARG A 292 -21.28 9.22 -13.59
C ARG A 292 -20.09 8.26 -13.51
N SER A 293 -18.96 8.65 -14.08
CA SER A 293 -17.69 7.94 -13.89
C SER A 293 -17.01 8.40 -12.60
N VAL A 294 -16.59 7.45 -11.77
CA VAL A 294 -15.84 7.70 -10.53
C VAL A 294 -14.53 6.94 -10.61
N ALA A 295 -13.41 7.66 -10.49
CA ALA A 295 -12.11 7.05 -10.31
C ALA A 295 -11.95 6.59 -8.86
N VAL A 296 -11.62 5.31 -8.68
CA VAL A 296 -11.17 4.74 -7.42
C VAL A 296 -9.66 4.61 -7.49
N VAL A 297 -8.96 5.30 -6.59
CA VAL A 297 -7.50 5.39 -6.59
C VAL A 297 -6.97 4.77 -5.32
N ARG A 298 -6.04 3.84 -5.46
CA ARG A 298 -5.44 3.08 -4.36
C ARG A 298 -3.94 3.27 -4.34
N TRP A 299 -3.44 3.73 -3.21
CA TRP A 299 -2.03 3.71 -2.90
C TRP A 299 -1.75 2.57 -1.93
N ARG A 300 -0.71 1.78 -2.17
CA ARG A 300 -0.31 0.70 -1.26
C ARG A 300 1.18 0.44 -1.31
N THR A 301 1.71 -0.06 -0.20
CA THR A 301 3.09 -0.57 -0.12
C THR A 301 3.08 -2.07 -0.27
N LEU A 302 3.85 -2.58 -1.23
CA LEU A 302 4.20 -3.99 -1.32
C LEU A 302 5.58 -4.16 -0.69
N SER A 303 5.68 -4.94 0.39
CA SER A 303 6.93 -5.17 1.11
C SER A 303 7.44 -6.59 0.88
N THR A 304 8.51 -6.75 0.12
CA THR A 304 9.31 -7.99 0.15
C THR A 304 10.25 -7.91 1.35
N ARG A 305 10.33 -8.98 2.14
CA ARG A 305 11.34 -9.14 3.20
C ARG A 305 12.09 -10.45 3.04
N LYS A 306 13.40 -10.40 3.28
CA LYS A 306 14.30 -11.55 3.23
C LYS A 306 15.17 -11.56 4.48
N VAL A 307 15.36 -12.73 5.06
CA VAL A 307 16.25 -12.95 6.20
C VAL A 307 17.44 -13.79 5.74
N SER A 308 18.63 -13.43 6.19
CA SER A 308 19.82 -14.27 6.10
C SER A 308 20.40 -14.45 7.50
N ALA A 309 20.03 -15.57 8.12
CA ALA A 309 20.55 -15.99 9.41
C ALA A 309 21.75 -16.92 9.22
N MET A 310 22.85 -16.67 9.93
CA MET A 310 23.94 -17.63 10.04
C MET A 310 23.47 -18.88 10.81
N SER A 311 24.16 -20.02 10.61
CA SER A 311 23.80 -21.33 11.21
C SER A 311 23.61 -21.30 12.73
N GLY A 312 24.23 -20.33 13.42
CA GLY A 312 24.02 -20.08 14.84
C GLY A 312 22.57 -19.75 15.20
N ALA A 313 21.89 -18.93 14.41
CA ALA A 313 20.55 -18.38 14.65
C ALA A 313 19.43 -19.08 13.85
N ALA A 314 19.74 -20.03 12.97
CA ALA A 314 18.78 -20.71 12.08
C ALA A 314 17.63 -21.49 12.75
N SER A 315 17.59 -21.58 14.09
CA SER A 315 16.48 -22.17 14.86
C SER A 315 15.46 -21.16 15.39
N VAL A 316 15.68 -19.87 15.10
CA VAL A 316 14.79 -18.76 15.40
C VAL A 316 13.97 -18.43 14.14
N PRO A 317 12.63 -18.34 14.22
CA PRO A 317 11.78 -18.02 13.06
C PRO A 317 11.98 -16.60 12.53
N ASP A 318 11.82 -16.44 11.21
CA ASP A 318 11.99 -15.16 10.51
C ASP A 318 11.04 -14.06 11.01
N GLU A 319 9.85 -14.41 11.51
CA GLU A 319 8.90 -13.45 12.08
C GLU A 319 9.43 -12.79 13.35
N VAL A 320 10.36 -13.42 14.08
CA VAL A 320 11.07 -12.79 15.20
C VAL A 320 11.99 -11.70 14.66
N PHE A 321 12.77 -11.98 13.62
CA PHE A 321 13.69 -11.02 13.01
C PHE A 321 12.97 -9.89 12.27
N HIS A 322 11.80 -10.14 11.69
CA HIS A 322 10.96 -9.11 11.05
C HIS A 322 10.40 -8.07 12.05
N ARG A 323 10.29 -8.42 13.34
CA ARG A 323 9.85 -7.51 14.42
C ARG A 323 11.02 -6.90 15.20
N ALA A 324 12.16 -7.59 15.25
CA ALA A 324 13.32 -7.16 16.02
C ALA A 324 13.91 -5.84 15.49
N LYS A 325 14.35 -4.98 16.41
CA LYS A 325 15.10 -3.77 16.08
C LYS A 325 16.55 -4.12 15.76
N GLY A 326 17.06 -3.65 14.63
CA GLY A 326 18.45 -3.81 14.19
C GLY A 326 19.10 -2.47 13.86
N VAL A 327 20.40 -2.51 13.54
CA VAL A 327 21.15 -1.36 13.00
C VAL A 327 20.96 -1.33 11.48
N GLN A 328 20.59 -0.17 10.93
CA GLN A 328 20.44 0.00 9.50
C GLN A 328 21.81 0.16 8.83
N LEU A 329 22.09 -0.68 7.83
CA LEU A 329 23.34 -0.65 7.04
C LEU A 329 23.17 0.13 5.73
N CYS A 330 21.97 0.13 5.14
CA CYS A 330 21.63 1.05 4.06
C CYS A 330 20.15 1.47 4.11
N ASN A 331 19.88 2.68 3.62
CA ASN A 331 18.54 3.19 3.34
C ASN A 331 18.59 3.90 1.98
N THR A 332 18.18 3.22 0.92
CA THR A 332 18.18 3.79 -0.43
C THR A 332 16.75 3.96 -0.89
N GLN A 333 16.38 5.19 -1.23
CA GLN A 333 15.07 5.53 -1.79
C GLN A 333 15.24 6.04 -3.22
N ALA A 334 14.48 5.49 -4.16
CA ALA A 334 14.56 5.82 -5.59
C ALA A 334 13.21 5.59 -6.27
N TYR A 335 13.05 5.96 -7.55
CA TYR A 335 11.90 5.52 -8.34
C TYR A 335 11.88 3.98 -8.48
N GLN A 336 13.05 3.39 -8.75
CA GLN A 336 13.31 1.96 -8.74
C GLN A 336 14.66 1.72 -8.07
N CYS A 337 14.72 0.84 -7.08
CA CYS A 337 15.94 0.52 -6.36
C CYS A 337 16.79 -0.52 -7.09
N THR A 338 18.09 -0.25 -7.16
CA THR A 338 19.14 -1.20 -7.54
C THR A 338 19.77 -1.82 -6.28
N PRO A 339 20.53 -2.92 -6.40
CA PRO A 339 21.28 -3.49 -5.28
C PRO A 339 22.26 -2.47 -4.68
N ALA A 340 22.35 -2.44 -3.36
CA ALA A 340 23.29 -1.60 -2.62
C ALA A 340 24.70 -2.18 -2.69
N PHE A 341 25.70 -1.29 -2.78
CA PHE A 341 27.11 -1.67 -2.83
C PHE A 341 27.79 -1.54 -1.46
N PHE A 342 28.44 -2.61 -1.02
CA PHE A 342 29.22 -2.71 0.20
C PHE A 342 30.65 -3.12 -0.17
N ALA A 343 31.60 -2.18 -0.10
CA ALA A 343 32.97 -2.38 -0.60
C ALA A 343 33.64 -3.65 -0.01
N ASP A 344 33.53 -3.83 1.29
CA ASP A 344 34.22 -4.90 2.04
C ASP A 344 33.35 -6.14 2.29
N SER A 345 32.20 -6.29 1.62
CA SER A 345 31.28 -7.42 1.86
C SER A 345 30.59 -7.95 0.60
N PHE A 346 31.23 -8.95 -0.02
CA PHE A 346 30.61 -9.77 -1.07
C PHE A 346 29.26 -10.37 -0.63
N PHE A 347 29.15 -10.79 0.63
CA PHE A 347 27.92 -11.33 1.20
C PHE A 347 26.78 -10.30 1.17
N LEU A 348 27.01 -9.06 1.62
CA LEU A 348 25.97 -8.03 1.62
C LEU A 348 25.58 -7.59 0.19
N ASN A 349 26.56 -7.51 -0.73
CA ASN A 349 26.28 -7.25 -2.15
C ASN A 349 25.36 -8.32 -2.76
N LYS A 350 25.65 -9.61 -2.49
CA LYS A 350 24.84 -10.73 -2.95
C LYS A 350 23.46 -10.73 -2.31
N PHE A 351 23.39 -10.57 -0.98
CA PHE A 351 22.12 -10.52 -0.24
C PHE A 351 21.23 -9.36 -0.68
N SER A 352 21.80 -8.17 -0.89
CA SER A 352 21.05 -7.04 -1.46
C SER A 352 20.55 -7.34 -2.87
N SER A 353 21.35 -8.00 -3.71
CA SER A 353 20.93 -8.40 -5.05
C SER A 353 19.76 -9.38 -5.01
N GLU A 354 19.77 -10.33 -4.07
CA GLU A 354 18.69 -11.28 -3.82
C GLU A 354 17.41 -10.60 -3.32
N VAL A 355 17.50 -9.58 -2.44
CA VAL A 355 16.35 -8.79 -1.96
C VAL A 355 15.70 -8.01 -3.11
N ILE A 356 16.49 -7.44 -4.01
CA ILE A 356 16.00 -6.71 -5.19
C ILE A 356 15.44 -7.66 -6.27
N ALA A 357 15.96 -8.89 -6.37
CA ALA A 357 15.45 -9.92 -7.28
C ALA A 357 14.06 -10.43 -6.85
N ASP A 358 13.82 -10.57 -5.54
CA ASP A 358 12.54 -11.00 -4.95
C ASP A 358 11.47 -9.87 -4.92
N ARG A 359 11.61 -8.83 -5.74
CA ARG A 359 10.66 -7.71 -5.84
C ARG A 359 9.23 -8.21 -6.07
N ALA A 360 8.31 -7.79 -5.21
CA ALA A 360 6.91 -8.19 -5.27
C ALA A 360 6.25 -7.82 -6.62
N PRO A 361 5.52 -8.74 -7.26
CA PRO A 361 4.76 -8.44 -8.47
C PRO A 361 3.57 -7.53 -8.15
N PHE A 362 3.24 -6.64 -9.09
CA PHE A 362 2.10 -5.72 -9.02
C PHE A 362 1.30 -5.75 -10.32
N SER A 363 0.10 -5.15 -10.32
CA SER A 363 -0.76 -5.09 -11.52
C SER A 363 -0.05 -4.35 -12.66
N PRO A 364 -0.16 -4.80 -13.94
CA PRO A 364 0.30 -4.03 -15.09
C PRO A 364 -0.36 -2.65 -15.23
N THR A 365 -1.50 -2.43 -14.56
CA THR A 365 -2.17 -1.12 -14.49
C THR A 365 -1.66 -0.22 -13.36
N ALA A 366 -0.83 -0.74 -12.46
CA ALA A 366 -0.24 0.04 -11.38
C ALA A 366 0.94 0.89 -11.89
N ARG A 367 1.14 2.06 -11.29
CA ARG A 367 2.37 2.85 -11.43
C ARG A 367 3.18 2.73 -10.15
N VAL A 368 4.46 2.40 -10.28
CA VAL A 368 5.42 2.58 -9.19
C VAL A 368 5.61 4.08 -8.98
N ILE A 369 5.49 4.53 -7.74
CA ILE A 369 5.84 5.91 -7.35
C ILE A 369 7.28 5.95 -6.86
N CYS A 370 7.61 5.02 -5.96
CA CYS A 370 8.89 5.03 -5.26
C CYS A 370 9.16 3.66 -4.64
N GLU A 371 10.43 3.25 -4.65
CA GLU A 371 10.94 2.11 -3.90
C GLU A 371 11.84 2.59 -2.77
N ARG A 372 11.84 1.84 -1.66
CA ARG A 372 12.76 1.99 -0.54
C ARG A 372 13.38 0.64 -0.22
N HIS A 373 14.69 0.55 -0.41
CA HIS A 373 15.49 -0.63 -0.16
C HIS A 373 16.34 -0.45 1.12
N ILE A 374 16.14 -1.35 2.07
CA ILE A 374 16.73 -1.32 3.40
C ILE A 374 17.46 -2.64 3.64
N ILE A 375 18.75 -2.55 3.97
CA ILE A 375 19.50 -3.65 4.59
C ILE A 375 19.79 -3.26 6.03
N SER A 376 19.51 -4.19 6.95
CA SER A 376 19.75 -4.02 8.38
C SER A 376 20.41 -5.27 8.97
N VAL A 377 21.15 -5.09 10.06
CA VAL A 377 21.68 -6.19 10.88
C VAL A 377 20.97 -6.21 12.22
N VAL A 378 20.33 -7.32 12.52
CA VAL A 378 19.77 -7.64 13.83
C VAL A 378 20.88 -8.33 14.63
N PRO A 379 21.40 -7.72 15.71
CA PRO A 379 22.33 -8.41 16.58
C PRO A 379 21.62 -9.59 17.24
N VAL A 380 22.25 -10.75 17.26
CA VAL A 380 21.68 -11.96 17.88
C VAL A 380 22.78 -12.68 18.64
N THR A 381 22.58 -12.90 19.93
CA THR A 381 23.52 -13.65 20.77
C THR A 381 22.89 -14.98 21.15
N ARG A 382 23.51 -16.09 20.75
CA ARG A 382 23.13 -17.42 21.25
C ARG A 382 23.88 -17.70 22.53
N VAL A 383 23.13 -17.99 23.60
CA VAL A 383 23.68 -18.35 24.91
C VAL A 383 23.34 -19.80 25.18
N THR A 384 24.34 -20.60 25.52
CA THR A 384 24.16 -21.99 25.96
C THR A 384 24.50 -22.10 27.45
N MET A 385 23.58 -22.67 28.22
CA MET A 385 23.74 -22.93 29.64
C MET A 385 23.74 -24.44 29.92
N ALA A 386 24.61 -24.88 30.82
CA ALA A 386 24.76 -26.30 31.19
C ALA A 386 24.87 -26.54 32.70
N GLU A 387 24.28 -27.63 33.17
CA GLU A 387 24.49 -28.21 34.50
C GLU A 387 24.31 -29.74 34.46
N ARG A 388 25.23 -30.50 35.09
CA ARG A 388 25.13 -31.96 35.31
C ARG A 388 24.75 -32.78 34.06
N GLY A 389 25.39 -32.48 32.93
CA GLY A 389 25.16 -33.17 31.65
C GLY A 389 23.89 -32.76 30.89
N ARG A 390 23.07 -31.86 31.45
CA ARG A 390 21.95 -31.23 30.73
C ARG A 390 22.38 -29.85 30.23
N PHE A 391 21.87 -29.46 29.06
CA PHE A 391 22.06 -28.14 28.49
C PHE A 391 20.76 -27.61 27.86
N PHE A 392 20.68 -26.30 27.69
CA PHE A 392 19.72 -25.64 26.82
C PHE A 392 20.36 -24.37 26.24
N SER A 393 19.83 -23.90 25.12
CA SER A 393 20.26 -22.66 24.50
C SER A 393 19.08 -21.71 24.31
N PHE A 394 19.35 -20.42 24.37
CA PHE A 394 18.40 -19.35 24.09
C PHE A 394 19.09 -18.24 23.31
N TYR A 395 18.29 -17.31 22.80
CA TYR A 395 18.72 -16.23 21.94
C TYR A 395 18.34 -14.91 22.56
N ILE A 396 19.23 -13.94 22.50
CA ILE A 396 18.95 -12.53 22.80
C ILE A 396 18.93 -11.82 21.44
N VAL A 397 17.80 -11.21 21.07
CA VAL A 397 17.51 -10.78 19.71
C VAL A 397 17.26 -9.28 19.64
N GLY A 398 17.99 -8.62 18.74
CA GLY A 398 17.84 -7.21 18.41
C GLY A 398 18.35 -6.25 19.49
N LEU A 399 18.31 -4.97 19.15
CA LEU A 399 18.67 -3.87 20.05
C LEU A 399 17.71 -3.75 21.26
N SER A 400 16.50 -4.31 21.15
CA SER A 400 15.56 -4.47 22.27
C SER A 400 15.99 -5.54 23.30
N LYS A 401 17.01 -6.35 23.00
CA LYS A 401 17.48 -7.49 23.80
C LYS A 401 16.38 -8.50 24.16
N GLU A 402 15.46 -8.76 23.23
CA GLU A 402 14.33 -9.67 23.44
C GLU A 402 14.81 -11.13 23.54
N VAL A 403 14.42 -11.84 24.59
CA VAL A 403 14.78 -13.24 24.77
C VAL A 403 13.85 -14.14 23.95
N TYR A 404 14.42 -14.86 22.98
CA TYR A 404 13.76 -15.96 22.29
C TYR A 404 14.28 -17.30 22.80
N LEU A 405 13.37 -18.10 23.37
CA LEU A 405 13.66 -19.43 23.89
C LEU A 405 12.64 -20.40 23.30
N LYS A 406 13.11 -21.30 22.42
CA LYS A 406 12.31 -22.40 21.85
C LYS A 406 11.78 -23.31 22.98
N ASP A 407 10.71 -24.06 22.75
CA ASP A 407 9.95 -24.81 23.79
C ASP A 407 10.64 -25.95 24.56
N TYR A 408 11.96 -25.91 24.71
CA TYR A 408 12.74 -26.78 25.56
C TYR A 408 13.40 -25.99 26.70
N TYR A 409 12.65 -25.73 27.78
CA TYR A 409 13.22 -25.19 29.02
C TYR A 409 13.41 -26.31 30.06
N PRO A 410 14.61 -26.48 30.67
CA PRO A 410 14.92 -27.68 31.47
C PRO A 410 14.12 -27.88 32.77
N SER A 411 13.50 -26.83 33.29
CA SER A 411 12.76 -26.83 34.56
C SER A 411 11.33 -26.37 34.33
N ARG A 412 10.50 -27.23 33.75
CA ARG A 412 9.05 -27.02 33.60
C ARG A 412 8.30 -27.84 34.65
N PHE A 413 7.46 -27.20 35.46
CA PHE A 413 6.63 -27.86 36.48
C PHE A 413 5.31 -27.10 36.66
N CYS A 414 4.19 -27.72 36.29
CA CYS A 414 2.85 -27.20 36.51
C CYS A 414 2.11 -28.09 37.53
N TRP A 415 1.57 -27.50 38.60
CA TRP A 415 0.76 -28.20 39.61
C TRP A 415 -0.71 -28.43 39.17
N GLY A 416 -0.96 -28.62 37.87
CA GLY A 416 -2.31 -28.83 37.31
C GLY A 416 -3.27 -27.63 37.35
N LEU A 417 -2.91 -26.52 38.01
CA LEU A 417 -3.78 -25.35 38.24
C LEU A 417 -3.41 -24.09 37.41
N CYS A 418 -2.38 -24.13 36.55
CA CYS A 418 -2.10 -22.97 35.67
C CYS A 418 -2.93 -23.05 34.36
N PRO A 419 -3.56 -21.96 33.90
CA PRO A 419 -4.26 -21.87 32.61
C PRO A 419 -3.45 -22.26 31.35
N CYS A 420 -2.11 -22.35 31.44
CA CYS A 420 -1.26 -22.72 30.32
C CYS A 420 -1.47 -24.16 29.79
N LEU A 421 -2.26 -24.99 30.46
CA LEU A 421 -2.60 -26.35 30.02
C LEU A 421 -3.41 -26.39 28.72
N GLU A 422 -4.13 -25.31 28.38
CA GLU A 422 -4.82 -25.20 27.09
C GLU A 422 -3.89 -24.81 25.93
N TRP A 423 -2.81 -24.08 26.22
CA TRP A 423 -1.83 -23.63 25.21
C TRP A 423 -0.85 -24.73 24.75
N LEU A 424 -0.85 -25.89 25.42
CA LEU A 424 -0.03 -27.06 25.05
C LEU A 424 -0.79 -28.05 24.13
N LYS A 425 -1.92 -27.64 23.55
CA LYS A 425 -2.74 -28.42 22.61
C LYS A 425 -2.87 -27.75 21.23
N VAL A 426 -1.76 -27.35 20.63
CA VAL A 426 -1.64 -27.01 19.19
C VAL A 426 -0.33 -27.62 18.67
#